data_AF-A0A9D8I7C4-F1
#
_entry.id   AF-A0A9D8I7C4-F1
#
_cell.length_a   1.000
_cell.length_b   1.000
_cell.length_c   1.000
_cell.angle_alpha   90.00
_cell.angle_beta   90.00
_cell.angle_gamma   90.00
#
_symmetry.space_group_name_H-M   'P 1'
#
loop_
_entity.id
_entity.type
_entity.pdbx_description
1 polymer ?
#
loop_
_entity_poly.entity_id
_entity_poly.type
_entity_poly.pdbx_seq_one_letter_code
_entity_poly.pdbx_strand_id
1 'polypeptide(L)' 'MTPTEATEQIRKACNAMTVEMMKILPASRALGDKAVQDEIIKAQFALTTNVEIIKKQLKKLEGQDTKLM' A
#
# COMPACT_ATOMS: atom_id res chain seq x y z
N MET A 1 -0.15 -19.52 -12.76
CA MET A 1 -0.79 -18.40 -12.05
C MET A 1 -1.97 -17.91 -12.87
N THR A 2 -3.17 -17.98 -12.32
CA THR A 2 -4.41 -17.44 -12.90
C THR A 2 -4.56 -15.95 -12.56
N PRO A 3 -5.45 -15.19 -13.23
CA PRO A 3 -5.75 -13.80 -12.87
C PRO A 3 -6.20 -13.64 -11.41
N THR A 4 -6.97 -14.58 -10.88
CA THR A 4 -7.41 -14.62 -9.48
C THR A 4 -6.22 -14.83 -8.54
N GLU A 5 -5.34 -15.79 -8.84
CA GLU A 5 -4.13 -16.04 -8.05
C GLU A 5 -3.19 -14.82 -8.05
N ALA A 6 -3.02 -14.16 -9.21
CA ALA A 6 -2.23 -12.94 -9.32
C ALA A 6 -2.83 -11.79 -8.50
N THR A 7 -4.14 -11.61 -8.57
CA THR A 7 -4.87 -10.57 -7.82
C THR A 7 -4.70 -10.77 -6.31
N GLU A 8 -4.86 -12.00 -5.84
CA GLU A 8 -4.69 -12.32 -4.42
C GLU A 8 -3.23 -12.15 -3.97
N GLN A 9 -2.26 -12.55 -4.79
CA GLN A 9 -0.84 -12.35 -4.50
C GLN A 9 -0.50 -10.86 -4.36
N ILE A 10 -0.99 -10.00 -5.28
CA ILE A 10 -0.76 -8.56 -5.22
C ILE A 10 -1.47 -7.96 -4.00
N ARG A 11 -2.72 -8.36 -3.72
CA ARG A 11 -3.46 -7.91 -2.53
C ARG A 11 -2.70 -8.23 -1.24
N LYS A 12 -2.20 -9.45 -1.11
CA LYS A 12 -1.40 -9.87 0.04
C LYS A 12 -0.14 -9.02 0.19
N ALA A 13 0.58 -8.76 -0.90
CA ALA A 13 1.75 -7.89 -0.90
C ALA A 13 1.40 -6.45 -0.46
N CYS A 14 0.33 -5.87 -1.01
CA CYS A 14 -0.16 -4.55 -0.63
C CYS A 14 -0.53 -4.45 0.86
N ASN A 15 -1.17 -5.48 1.42
CA ASN A 15 -1.51 -5.52 2.84
C ASN A 15 -0.26 -5.62 3.73
N ALA A 16 0.72 -6.45 3.36
CA ALA A 16 1.99 -6.53 4.07
C ALA A 16 2.74 -5.19 4.07
N MET A 17 2.81 -4.52 2.92
CA MET A 17 3.41 -3.18 2.81
C MET A 17 2.70 -2.16 3.70
N THR A 18 1.35 -2.16 3.74
CA THR A 18 0.59 -1.26 4.63
C THR A 18 0.99 -1.47 6.08
N VAL A 19 1.07 -2.72 6.56
CA VAL A 19 1.45 -3.04 7.94
C VAL A 19 2.87 -2.57 8.26
N GLU A 20 3.83 -2.81 7.37
CA GLU A 20 5.21 -2.36 7.58
C GLU A 20 5.34 -0.83 7.58
N MET A 21 4.62 -0.14 6.68
CA MET A 21 4.62 1.32 6.64
C MET A 21 4.05 1.98 7.90
N MET A 22 3.16 1.31 8.63
CA MET A 22 2.63 1.83 9.91
C MET A 22 3.71 1.91 11.00
N LYS A 23 4.80 1.15 10.88
CA LYS A 23 5.93 1.15 11.82
C LYS A 23 6.86 2.35 11.62
N ILE A 24 6.86 2.95 10.43
CA ILE A 24 7.78 4.03 10.05
C ILE A 24 7.48 5.31 10.83
N LEU A 25 6.20 5.71 10.94
CA LEU A 25 5.81 6.95 11.62
C LEU A 25 6.22 7.00 13.11
N PRO A 26 6.00 5.97 13.94
CA PRO A 26 6.47 5.99 15.31
C PRO A 26 8.01 5.91 15.40
N ALA A 27 8.67 5.16 14.52
CA ALA A 27 10.12 5.05 14.51
C ALA A 27 10.82 6.37 14.10
N SER A 28 10.23 7.11 13.15
CA SER A 28 10.81 8.39 12.70
C SER A 28 10.89 9.42 13.83
N ARG A 29 9.92 9.42 14.76
CA ARG A 29 9.91 10.30 15.93
C ARG A 29 11.12 10.12 16.85
N ALA A 30 11.72 8.93 16.85
CA ALA A 30 12.91 8.64 17.65
C ALA A 30 14.22 9.22 17.05
N LEU A 31 14.18 9.75 15.81
CA LEU A 31 15.38 10.23 15.12
C LEU A 31 15.89 11.59 15.61
N GLY A 32 15.09 12.35 16.36
CA GLY A 32 15.50 13.64 16.95
C GLY A 32 15.70 14.80 15.95
N ASP A 33 15.78 14.53 14.65
CA ASP A 33 15.87 15.54 13.59
C ASP A 33 14.50 15.77 12.93
N LYS A 34 13.98 17.00 13.06
CA LYS A 34 12.67 17.38 12.53
C LYS A 34 12.63 17.41 11.00
N ALA A 35 13.68 17.88 10.33
CA ALA A 35 13.71 17.95 8.87
C ALA A 35 13.70 16.54 8.27
N VAL A 36 14.48 15.62 8.86
CA VAL A 36 14.49 14.21 8.47
C VAL A 36 13.14 13.55 8.75
N GLN A 37 12.52 13.82 9.90
CA GLN A 37 11.18 13.32 10.22
C GLN A 37 10.13 13.75 9.20
N ASP A 38 10.11 15.03 8.83
CA ASP A 38 9.11 15.59 7.93
C ASP A 38 9.24 14.97 6.52
N GLU A 39 10.48 14.77 6.01
CA GLU A 39 10.69 14.09 4.73
C GLU A 39 10.33 12.59 4.76
N ILE A 40 10.62 11.89 5.86
CA ILE A 40 10.19 10.49 6.04
C ILE A 40 8.67 10.37 6.03
N ILE A 41 7.96 11.25 6.74
CA ILE A 41 6.50 11.26 6.81
C ILE A 41 5.90 11.50 5.41
N LYS A 42 6.46 12.47 4.67
CA LYS A 42 6.04 12.77 3.30
C LYS A 42 6.26 11.59 2.35
N ALA A 43 7.42 10.93 2.43
CA ALA A 43 7.71 9.74 1.63
C ALA A 43 6.76 8.57 1.98
N GLN A 44 6.52 8.33 3.26
CA GLN A 44 5.60 7.29 3.74
C GLN A 44 4.16 7.55 3.28
N PHE A 45 3.71 8.81 3.28
CA PHE A 45 2.40 9.18 2.73
C PHE A 45 2.29 8.93 1.21
N ALA A 46 3.34 9.23 0.45
CA ALA A 46 3.36 8.94 -0.98
C ALA A 46 3.30 7.42 -1.26
N LEU A 47 4.03 6.62 -0.48
CA LEU A 47 4.00 5.15 -0.60
C LEU A 47 2.63 4.57 -0.26
N THR A 48 1.99 5.03 0.82
CA THR A 48 0.64 4.58 1.18
C THR A 48 -0.38 4.94 0.09
N THR A 49 -0.28 6.14 -0.49
CA THR A 49 -1.12 6.55 -1.63
C THR A 49 -0.96 5.62 -2.83
N ASN A 50 0.29 5.27 -3.19
CA ASN A 50 0.55 4.36 -4.29
C ASN A 50 0.01 2.94 -4.03
N VAL A 51 0.11 2.44 -2.80
CA VAL A 51 -0.49 1.15 -2.43
C VAL A 51 -2.02 1.17 -2.60
N GLU A 52 -2.68 2.25 -2.22
CA GLU A 52 -4.13 2.38 -2.39
C GLU A 52 -4.55 2.49 -3.87
N ILE A 53 -3.74 3.14 -4.71
CA ILE A 53 -3.95 3.13 -6.17
C ILE A 53 -3.92 1.70 -6.71
N ILE A 54 -2.94 0.88 -6.31
CA ILE A 54 -2.84 -0.52 -6.74
C ILE A 54 -4.08 -1.30 -6.29
N LYS A 55 -4.44 -1.23 -5.00
CA LYS A 55 -5.64 -1.91 -4.47
C LYS A 55 -6.92 -1.49 -5.21
N LYS A 56 -7.04 -0.22 -5.60
CA LYS A 56 -8.17 0.29 -6.38
C LYS A 56 -8.24 -0.34 -7.77
N GLN A 57 -7.12 -0.59 -8.45
CA GLN A 57 -7.14 -1.28 -9.75
C GLN A 57 -7.55 -2.74 -9.58
N LEU A 58 -7.06 -3.44 -8.55
CA LEU A 58 -7.48 -4.82 -8.26
C LEU A 58 -9.00 -4.92 -8.05
N LYS A 59 -9.58 -4.02 -7.24
CA LYS A 59 -11.04 -3.96 -7.03
C LYS A 59 -11.84 -3.74 -8.32
N LYS A 60 -11.30 -2.97 -9.28
CA LYS A 60 -11.97 -2.76 -10.57
C LYS A 60 -11.99 -4.04 -11.41
N LEU A 61 -10.90 -4.82 -11.41
CA LEU A 61 -10.84 -6.10 -12.11
C LEU A 61 -11.88 -7.07 -11.54
N GLU A 62 -11.96 -7.19 -10.22
CA GLU A 62 -12.97 -8.04 -9.54
C GLU A 62 -14.42 -7.57 -9.83
N GLY A 63 -14.64 -6.25 -9.89
CA GLY A 63 -15.94 -5.68 -10.23
C GLY A 63 -16.29 -5.78 -11.72
N GLN A 64 -15.32 -6.02 -12.61
CA GLN A 64 -15.54 -6.31 -14.03
C GLN A 64 -15.88 -7.79 -14.25
N ASP A 65 -15.19 -8.70 -13.55
CA ASP A 65 -15.49 -10.14 -13.59
C ASP A 65 -16.91 -10.43 -13.08
N THR A 66 -17.37 -9.71 -12.05
CA THR A 66 -18.74 -9.84 -11.52
C THR A 66 -19.82 -9.35 -12.50
N LYS A 67 -19.48 -8.52 -13.50
CA LYS A 67 -20.43 -8.02 -14.51
C LYS A 67 -20.53 -8.91 -15.75
N LEU A 68 -19.61 -9.85 -15.92
CA LEU A 68 -19.51 -10.76 -17.05
C LEU A 68 -20.01 -12.19 -16.70
N MET A 69 -20.39 -12.41 -15.44
CA MET A 69 -21.13 -13.58 -14.93
C MET A 69 -22.61 -13.24 -14.74
#